data_AF-A0A1M5TE20-F1
#
_entry.id   AF-A0A1M5TE20-F1
#
_cell.length_a   1.000
_cell.length_b   1.000
_cell.length_c   1.000
_cell.angle_alpha   90.00
_cell.angle_beta   90.00
_cell.angle_gamma   90.00
#
_symmetry.space_group_name_H-M   'P 1'
#
loop_
_entity.id
_entity.type
_entity.pdbx_description
1 polymer ?
#
loop_
_entity_poly.entity_id
_entity_poly.type
_entity_poly.pdbx_seq_one_letter_code
_entity_poly.pdbx_strand_id
1 'polypeptide(L)'
;MSRNFAADKLYARSLESRVAGASPHRLTALLYSEIIRCLKDSIGYIQRAKSFEQAADKLGAGTDTLSVIGAENVKKRGNLLRQAGQMNAERSRLLYKANQILTHLMSVLQDDKFPELAKDFRYLYSFIIGKNLECAKTGDPKFARDALRIAEELLKTWQTIPAKYHYVTAAT
;
A
#
# COMPACT_ATOMS: atom_id res chain seq x y z
N MET A 1 16.42 -7.90 14.22
CA MET A 1 15.16 -7.19 13.92
C MET A 1 14.10 -8.24 13.63
N SER A 2 13.04 -8.28 14.45
CA SER A 2 11.89 -9.13 14.19
C SER A 2 11.07 -8.48 13.08
N ARG A 3 10.83 -9.18 11.95
CA ARG A 3 9.55 -9.04 11.23
C ARG A 3 8.49 -8.97 12.32
N ASN A 4 7.51 -8.08 12.22
CA ASN A 4 6.39 -8.13 13.16
C ASN A 4 5.50 -9.33 12.78
N PHE A 5 6.09 -10.54 12.79
CA PHE A 5 5.49 -11.82 12.49
C PHE A 5 4.23 -12.03 13.32
N ALA A 6 4.17 -11.45 14.52
CA ALA A 6 2.98 -11.43 15.34
C ALA A 6 1.83 -10.65 14.67
N ALA A 7 2.09 -9.42 14.18
CA ALA A 7 1.09 -8.62 13.48
C ALA A 7 0.66 -9.28 12.15
N ASP A 8 1.61 -9.82 11.37
CA ASP A 8 1.31 -10.53 10.12
C ASP A 8 0.55 -11.85 10.35
N LYS A 9 0.89 -12.63 11.39
CA LYS A 9 0.17 -13.87 11.75
C LYS A 9 -1.23 -13.58 12.31
N LEU A 10 -1.38 -12.57 13.16
CA LEU A 10 -2.68 -12.15 13.66
C LEU A 10 -3.55 -11.63 12.53
N TYR A 11 -2.96 -10.87 11.59
CA TYR A 11 -3.65 -10.42 10.38
C TYR A 11 -4.10 -11.61 9.52
N ALA A 12 -3.22 -12.56 9.21
CA ALA A 12 -3.53 -13.75 8.43
C ALA A 12 -4.66 -14.59 9.06
N ARG A 13 -4.59 -14.84 10.36
CA ARG A 13 -5.63 -15.58 11.10
C ARG A 13 -6.97 -14.83 11.13
N SER A 14 -6.94 -13.50 11.25
CA SER A 14 -8.14 -12.66 11.16
C SER A 14 -8.72 -12.64 9.75
N LEU A 15 -7.89 -12.79 8.72
CA LEU A 15 -8.31 -12.78 7.33
C LEU A 15 -9.01 -14.10 6.98
N GLU A 16 -8.44 -15.24 7.37
CA GLU A 16 -9.04 -16.57 7.19
C GLU A 16 -10.47 -16.61 7.77
N SER A 17 -10.66 -16.13 9.00
CA SER A 17 -11.98 -16.09 9.63
C SER A 17 -12.95 -15.14 8.92
N ARG A 18 -12.45 -14.10 8.25
CA ARG A 18 -13.26 -13.14 7.49
C ARG A 18 -13.61 -13.61 6.09
N VAL A 19 -12.87 -14.57 5.54
CA VAL A 19 -13.04 -15.08 4.16
C VAL A 19 -13.93 -16.32 4.12
N ALA A 20 -13.83 -17.21 5.12
CA ALA A 20 -14.44 -18.55 5.13
C ALA A 20 -15.99 -18.64 5.05
N GLY A 21 -16.69 -17.53 4.86
CA GLY A 21 -18.13 -17.47 4.61
C GLY A 21 -18.58 -16.10 4.08
N ALA A 22 -17.65 -15.33 3.49
CA ALA A 22 -17.94 -14.00 3.01
C ALA A 22 -18.75 -14.04 1.70
N SER A 23 -19.78 -13.20 1.63
CA SER A 23 -20.48 -12.92 0.38
C SER A 23 -19.52 -12.32 -0.66
N PRO A 24 -19.81 -12.43 -1.97
CA PRO A 24 -19.04 -11.76 -3.02
C PRO A 24 -18.86 -10.26 -2.75
N HIS A 25 -19.93 -9.58 -2.30
CA HIS A 25 -19.86 -8.18 -1.88
C HIS A 25 -18.82 -7.96 -0.78
N ARG A 26 -18.82 -8.81 0.25
CA ARG A 26 -17.89 -8.71 1.36
C ARG A 26 -16.46 -8.98 0.93
N LEU A 27 -16.21 -9.95 0.05
CA LEU A 27 -14.89 -10.24 -0.49
C LEU A 27 -14.32 -9.03 -1.24
N THR A 28 -15.10 -8.37 -2.10
CA THR A 28 -14.66 -7.14 -2.78
C THR A 28 -14.35 -6.02 -1.79
N ALA A 29 -15.17 -5.85 -0.74
CA ALA A 29 -14.90 -4.88 0.31
C ALA A 29 -13.59 -5.18 1.09
N LEU A 30 -13.26 -6.47 1.28
CA LEU A 30 -11.99 -6.88 1.89
C LEU A 30 -10.80 -6.52 0.99
N LEU A 31 -10.92 -6.72 -0.33
CA LEU A 31 -9.88 -6.35 -1.30
C LEU A 31 -9.62 -4.84 -1.29
N TYR A 32 -10.67 -4.02 -1.30
CA TYR A 32 -10.53 -2.56 -1.15
C TYR A 32 -9.88 -2.17 0.18
N SER A 33 -10.29 -2.80 1.28
CA SER A 33 -9.69 -2.55 2.60
C SER A 33 -8.20 -2.88 2.62
N GLU A 34 -7.79 -3.94 1.92
CA GLU A 34 -6.39 -4.33 1.81
C GLU A 34 -5.58 -3.36 0.94
N ILE A 35 -6.15 -2.86 -0.16
CA ILE A 35 -5.53 -1.78 -0.96
C ILE A 35 -5.29 -0.55 -0.07
N ILE A 36 -6.32 -0.10 0.65
CA ILE A 36 -6.24 1.05 1.56
C ILE A 36 -5.16 0.84 2.63
N ARG A 37 -5.10 -0.34 3.24
CA ARG A 37 -4.07 -0.68 4.22
C ARG A 37 -2.67 -0.58 3.61
N CYS A 38 -2.46 -1.17 2.44
CA CYS A 38 -1.17 -1.11 1.74
C CYS A 38 -0.74 0.33 1.45
N LEU A 39 -1.66 1.19 1.03
CA LEU A 39 -1.39 2.61 0.75
C LEU A 39 -1.07 3.41 2.03
N LYS A 40 -1.81 3.18 3.12
CA LYS A 40 -1.54 3.81 4.42
C LYS A 40 -0.17 3.40 4.96
N ASP A 41 0.12 2.10 4.92
CA ASP A 41 1.39 1.57 5.38
C ASP A 41 2.56 2.08 4.52
N SER A 42 2.40 2.14 3.18
CA SER A 42 3.44 2.68 2.30
C SER A 42 3.76 4.15 2.60
N ILE A 43 2.73 4.98 2.89
CA ILE A 43 2.93 6.36 3.33
C ILE A 43 3.73 6.40 4.64
N GLY A 44 3.41 5.52 5.60
CA GLY A 44 4.16 5.39 6.85
C GLY A 44 5.64 5.02 6.63
N TYR A 45 5.92 4.09 5.73
CA TYR A 45 7.29 3.70 5.37
C TYR A 45 8.06 4.83 4.67
N ILE A 46 7.41 5.61 3.80
CA ILE A 46 8.02 6.80 3.18
C ILE A 46 8.46 7.81 4.25
N GLN A 47 7.58 8.09 5.22
CA GLN A 47 7.89 9.03 6.29
C GLN A 47 9.09 8.55 7.13
N ARG A 48 9.13 7.26 7.48
CA ARG A 48 10.24 6.66 8.24
C ARG A 48 11.55 6.69 7.47
N ALA A 49 11.53 6.39 6.16
CA ALA A 49 12.71 6.47 5.31
C ALA A 49 13.32 7.88 5.34
N LYS A 50 12.49 8.90 5.16
CA LYS A 50 12.92 10.31 5.22
C LYS A 50 13.52 10.68 6.58
N SER A 51 12.95 10.20 7.68
CA SER A 51 13.51 10.45 9.01
C SER A 51 14.90 9.83 9.18
N PHE A 52 15.14 8.63 8.65
CA PHE A 52 16.46 8.01 8.67
C PHE A 52 17.47 8.74 7.79
N GLU A 53 17.06 9.17 6.59
CA GLU A 53 17.88 9.97 5.67
C GLU A 53 18.29 11.30 6.32
N GLN A 54 17.34 12.04 6.89
CA GLN A 54 17.62 13.29 7.62
C GLN A 54 18.55 13.09 8.82
N ALA A 55 18.39 11.99 9.56
CA ALA A 55 19.28 11.66 10.67
C ALA A 55 20.70 11.30 10.17
N ALA A 56 20.80 10.63 9.02
CA ALA A 56 22.08 10.30 8.39
C ALA A 56 22.81 11.55 7.89
N ASP A 57 22.09 12.53 7.34
CA ASP A 57 22.66 13.79 6.84
C ASP A 57 23.26 14.64 7.96
N LYS A 58 22.58 14.70 9.12
CA LYS A 58 23.11 15.37 10.32
C LYS A 58 24.43 14.79 10.82
N LEU A 59 24.66 13.50 10.58
CA LEU A 59 25.91 12.81 10.92
C LEU A 59 26.99 12.93 9.83
N GLY A 60 26.66 13.46 8.65
CA GLY A 60 27.63 13.69 7.57
C GLY A 60 28.18 15.12 7.54
N ALA A 61 27.42 16.09 8.04
CA ALA A 61 27.83 17.49 8.06
C ALA A 61 29.04 17.72 9.00
N GLY A 62 30.18 18.13 8.44
CA GLY A 62 31.36 18.54 9.23
C GLY A 62 32.08 17.41 9.98
N THR A 63 31.93 16.16 9.56
CA THR A 63 32.56 15.02 10.27
C THR A 63 34.02 14.88 9.88
N ASP A 64 34.93 15.14 10.83
CA ASP A 64 36.35 14.79 10.71
C ASP A 64 36.54 13.27 10.83
N THR A 65 36.80 12.62 9.70
CA THR A 65 36.91 11.16 9.58
C THR A 65 38.16 10.56 10.21
N LEU A 66 39.14 11.39 10.58
CA LEU A 66 40.39 10.92 11.20
C LEU A 66 40.26 10.74 12.73
N SER A 67 39.23 11.34 13.33
CA SER A 67 38.92 11.16 14.75
C SER A 67 38.12 9.88 15.01
N VAL A 68 38.27 9.29 16.20
CA VAL A 68 37.47 8.13 16.64
C VAL A 68 35.97 8.45 16.59
N ILE A 69 35.59 9.66 17.00
CA ILE A 69 34.21 10.15 16.98
C ILE A 69 33.69 10.21 15.54
N GLY A 70 34.50 10.70 14.60
CA GLY A 70 34.13 10.76 13.20
C GLY A 70 33.98 9.39 12.56
N ALA A 71 34.87 8.44 12.87
CA ALA A 71 34.75 7.06 12.43
C ALA A 71 33.45 6.40 12.94
N GLU A 72 33.07 6.67 14.20
CA GLU A 72 31.80 6.19 14.76
C GLU A 72 30.59 6.83 14.08
N ASN A 73 30.63 8.14 13.80
CA ASN A 73 29.57 8.85 13.08
C ASN A 73 29.37 8.29 11.66
N VAL A 74 30.45 7.98 10.95
CA VAL A 74 30.38 7.34 9.62
C VAL A 74 29.69 5.98 9.71
N LYS A 75 30.04 5.15 10.70
CA LYS A 75 29.39 3.85 10.92
C LYS A 75 27.89 4.00 11.21
N LYS A 76 27.53 4.93 12.10
CA LYS A 76 26.14 5.21 12.45
C LYS A 76 25.33 5.73 11.26
N ARG A 77 25.91 6.63 10.47
CA ARG A 77 25.33 7.12 9.20
C ARG A 77 25.05 5.97 8.23
N GLY A 78 26.03 5.09 8.02
CA GLY A 78 25.85 3.91 7.15
C GLY A 78 24.71 3.00 7.62
N ASN A 79 24.55 2.82 8.93
CA ASN A 79 23.43 2.05 9.49
C ASN A 79 22.07 2.72 9.24
N LEU A 80 21.98 4.04 9.37
CA LEU A 80 20.73 4.79 9.10
C LEU A 80 20.35 4.74 7.63
N LEU A 81 21.30 4.92 6.71
CA LEU A 81 21.04 4.81 5.27
C LEU A 81 20.59 3.40 4.87
N ARG A 82 21.14 2.36 5.51
CA ARG A 82 20.66 0.98 5.32
C ARG A 82 19.21 0.81 5.78
N GLN A 83 18.85 1.40 6.92
CA GLN A 83 17.47 1.37 7.42
C GLN A 83 16.52 2.13 6.49
N ALA A 84 16.92 3.29 5.97
CA ALA A 84 16.16 4.02 4.95
C ALA A 84 15.91 3.16 3.70
N GLY A 85 16.96 2.50 3.19
CA GLY A 85 16.86 1.57 2.06
C GLY A 85 15.86 0.42 2.31
N GLN A 86 15.84 -0.14 3.52
CA GLN A 86 14.86 -1.17 3.91
C GLN A 86 13.42 -0.63 3.92
N MET A 87 13.20 0.58 4.46
CA MET A 87 11.88 1.21 4.43
C MET A 87 11.42 1.48 2.98
N ASN A 88 12.35 1.89 2.12
CA ASN A 88 12.10 2.11 0.70
C ASN A 88 11.78 0.81 -0.06
N ALA A 89 12.34 -0.34 0.35
CA ALA A 89 11.96 -1.63 -0.20
C ALA A 89 10.54 -2.05 0.24
N GLU A 90 10.21 -1.90 1.53
CA GLU A 90 8.89 -2.28 2.05
C GLU A 90 7.75 -1.42 1.47
N ARG A 91 7.95 -0.10 1.31
CA ARG A 91 6.94 0.74 0.63
C ARG A 91 6.66 0.24 -0.79
N SER A 92 7.70 -0.13 -1.55
CA SER A 92 7.56 -0.59 -2.93
C SER A 92 6.85 -1.93 -3.01
N ARG A 93 7.14 -2.83 -2.07
CA ARG A 93 6.45 -4.12 -1.94
C ARG A 93 4.95 -3.94 -1.69
N LEU A 94 4.57 -3.01 -0.82
CA LEU A 94 3.16 -2.72 -0.50
C LEU A 94 2.41 -2.08 -1.68
N LEU A 95 3.04 -1.12 -2.37
CA LEU A 95 2.48 -0.51 -3.57
C LEU A 95 2.27 -1.55 -4.69
N TYR A 96 3.23 -2.46 -4.86
CA TYR A 96 3.10 -3.58 -5.80
C TYR A 96 1.94 -4.51 -5.43
N LYS A 97 1.79 -4.86 -4.15
CA LYS A 97 0.66 -5.67 -3.67
C LYS A 97 -0.69 -4.99 -3.96
N ALA A 98 -0.81 -3.69 -3.70
CA ALA A 98 -2.01 -2.93 -4.03
C ALA A 98 -2.33 -2.99 -5.54
N ASN A 99 -1.31 -2.84 -6.39
CA ASN A 99 -1.47 -2.96 -7.85
C ASN A 99 -1.94 -4.34 -8.28
N GLN A 100 -1.44 -5.43 -7.68
CA GLN A 100 -1.91 -6.78 -8.00
C GLN A 100 -3.41 -6.95 -7.70
N ILE A 101 -3.88 -6.42 -6.57
CA ILE A 101 -5.29 -6.48 -6.21
C ILE A 101 -6.14 -5.65 -7.18
N LEU A 102 -5.69 -4.44 -7.54
CA LEU A 102 -6.37 -3.58 -8.51
C LEU A 102 -6.47 -4.24 -9.89
N THR A 103 -5.38 -4.85 -10.38
CA THR A 103 -5.38 -5.60 -11.64
C THR A 103 -6.36 -6.77 -11.59
N HIS A 104 -6.45 -7.48 -10.46
CA HIS A 104 -7.43 -8.54 -10.30
C HIS A 104 -8.87 -7.99 -10.34
N LEU A 105 -9.16 -6.92 -9.59
CA LEU A 105 -10.46 -6.24 -9.62
C LEU A 105 -10.83 -5.78 -11.04
N MET A 106 -9.86 -5.27 -11.82
CA MET A 106 -10.05 -4.95 -13.23
C MET A 106 -10.39 -6.17 -14.09
N SER A 107 -9.79 -7.33 -13.82
CA SER A 107 -10.00 -8.52 -14.64
C SER A 107 -11.38 -9.16 -14.47
N VAL A 108 -12.05 -8.90 -13.35
CA VAL A 108 -13.36 -9.50 -13.02
C VAL A 108 -14.55 -8.57 -13.32
N LEU A 109 -14.30 -7.42 -13.95
CA LEU A 109 -15.37 -6.53 -14.41
C LEU A 109 -16.15 -7.18 -15.57
N GLN A 110 -17.46 -6.96 -15.59
CA GLN A 110 -18.37 -7.50 -16.61
C GLN A 110 -18.63 -6.46 -17.70
N ASP A 111 -17.70 -6.35 -18.66
CA ASP A 111 -17.80 -5.38 -19.75
C ASP A 111 -19.00 -5.65 -20.69
N ASP A 112 -19.45 -6.90 -20.78
CA ASP A 112 -20.61 -7.33 -21.57
C ASP A 112 -21.93 -6.89 -20.95
N LYS A 113 -22.06 -6.99 -19.62
CA LYS A 113 -23.29 -6.67 -18.88
C LYS A 113 -23.38 -5.19 -18.52
N PHE A 114 -22.25 -4.55 -18.22
CA PHE A 114 -22.20 -3.16 -17.74
C PHE A 114 -21.04 -2.36 -18.37
N PRO A 115 -21.05 -2.11 -19.69
CA PRO A 115 -19.90 -1.57 -20.43
C PRO A 115 -19.41 -0.21 -19.91
N GLU A 116 -20.31 0.76 -19.73
CA GLU A 116 -19.92 2.10 -19.27
C GLU A 116 -19.41 2.08 -17.82
N LEU A 117 -20.08 1.35 -16.94
CA LEU A 117 -19.65 1.23 -15.55
C LEU A 117 -18.30 0.51 -15.43
N ALA A 118 -18.10 -0.59 -16.17
CA ALA A 118 -16.84 -1.31 -16.22
C ALA A 118 -15.71 -0.39 -16.71
N LYS A 119 -15.94 0.40 -17.76
CA LYS A 119 -15.00 1.39 -18.28
C LYS A 119 -14.62 2.45 -17.23
N ASP A 120 -15.59 2.99 -16.49
CA ASP A 120 -15.33 3.97 -15.43
C ASP A 120 -14.48 3.35 -14.30
N PHE A 121 -14.79 2.13 -13.87
CA PHE A 121 -13.96 1.41 -12.89
C PHE A 121 -12.55 1.16 -13.41
N ARG A 122 -12.37 0.75 -14.68
CA ARG A 122 -11.04 0.57 -15.29
C ARG A 122 -10.24 1.88 -15.27
N TYR A 123 -10.87 3.01 -15.55
CA TYR A 123 -10.21 4.31 -15.48
C TYR A 123 -9.74 4.62 -14.05
N LEU A 124 -10.61 4.45 -13.05
CA LEU A 124 -10.27 4.69 -11.65
C LEU A 124 -9.15 3.76 -11.15
N TYR A 125 -9.21 2.47 -11.46
CA TYR A 125 -8.17 1.52 -11.10
C TYR A 125 -6.84 1.83 -11.77
N SER A 126 -6.86 2.18 -13.07
CA SER A 126 -5.66 2.58 -13.81
C SER A 126 -5.04 3.84 -13.25
N PHE A 127 -5.86 4.82 -12.84
CA PHE A 127 -5.39 6.02 -12.15
C PHE A 127 -4.67 5.69 -10.84
N ILE A 128 -5.26 4.83 -9.99
CA ILE A 128 -4.64 4.41 -8.73
C ILE A 128 -3.30 3.70 -9.00
N ILE A 129 -3.26 2.77 -9.97
CA ILE A 129 -2.02 2.08 -10.37
C ILE A 129 -0.96 3.08 -10.83
N GLY A 130 -1.31 4.04 -11.69
CA GLY A 130 -0.40 5.08 -12.15
C GLY A 130 0.18 5.91 -11.00
N LYS A 131 -0.65 6.31 -10.04
CA LYS A 131 -0.20 6.99 -8.82
C LYS A 131 0.74 6.14 -7.98
N ASN A 132 0.47 4.84 -7.85
CA ASN A 132 1.35 3.93 -7.10
C ASN A 132 2.72 3.80 -7.76
N LEU A 133 2.79 3.77 -9.10
CA LEU A 133 4.04 3.73 -9.86
C LEU A 133 4.85 5.02 -9.67
N GLU A 134 4.21 6.18 -9.78
CA GLU A 134 4.87 7.47 -9.53
C GLU A 134 5.36 7.57 -8.08
N CYS A 135 4.58 7.08 -7.11
CA CYS A 135 5.00 7.03 -5.71
C CYS A 135 6.23 6.13 -5.50
N ALA A 136 6.24 4.94 -6.12
CA ALA A 136 7.37 4.01 -6.02
C ALA A 136 8.65 4.62 -6.61
N LYS A 137 8.53 5.29 -7.76
CA LYS A 137 9.64 5.95 -8.47
C LYS A 137 10.20 7.15 -7.68
N THR A 138 9.34 8.03 -7.19
CA THR A 138 9.74 9.33 -6.62
C THR A 138 9.94 9.28 -5.10
N GLY A 139 9.25 8.38 -4.41
CA GLY A 139 9.14 8.41 -2.95
C GLY A 139 8.32 9.58 -2.40
N ASP A 140 7.54 10.28 -3.25
CA ASP A 140 6.64 11.34 -2.80
C ASP A 140 5.33 10.74 -2.26
N PRO A 141 5.00 10.93 -0.96
CA PRO A 141 3.78 10.38 -0.37
C PRO A 141 2.51 11.00 -0.95
N LYS A 142 2.57 12.15 -1.65
CA LYS A 142 1.41 12.77 -2.30
C LYS A 142 0.71 11.80 -3.26
N PHE A 143 1.47 11.06 -4.07
CA PHE A 143 0.90 10.13 -5.03
C PHE A 143 0.13 8.99 -4.34
N ALA A 144 0.69 8.40 -3.28
CA ALA A 144 -0.03 7.39 -2.49
C ALA A 144 -1.26 7.96 -1.77
N ARG A 145 -1.25 9.24 -1.37
CA ARG A 145 -2.43 9.91 -0.80
C ARG A 145 -3.53 10.14 -1.84
N ASP A 146 -3.16 10.54 -3.06
CA ASP A 146 -4.11 10.69 -4.17
C ASP A 146 -4.81 9.36 -4.46
N ALA A 147 -4.02 8.28 -4.57
CA ALA A 147 -4.51 6.90 -4.72
C ALA A 147 -5.44 6.48 -3.57
N LEU A 148 -5.02 6.75 -2.33
CA LEU A 148 -5.75 6.39 -1.12
C LEU A 148 -7.14 7.04 -1.07
N ARG A 149 -7.24 8.32 -1.42
CA ARG A 149 -8.53 9.04 -1.44
C ARG A 149 -9.55 8.36 -2.36
N ILE A 150 -9.13 7.93 -3.54
CA ILE A 150 -10.02 7.22 -4.48
C ILE A 150 -10.38 5.84 -3.93
N ALA A 151 -9.41 5.09 -3.41
CA ALA A 151 -9.68 3.77 -2.84
C ALA A 151 -10.64 3.82 -1.64
N GLU A 152 -10.53 4.83 -0.77
CA GLU A 152 -11.45 5.05 0.35
C GLU A 152 -12.86 5.38 -0.13
N GLU A 153 -13.01 6.25 -1.13
CA GLU A 153 -14.33 6.59 -1.69
C GLU A 153 -14.97 5.39 -2.40
N LEU A 154 -14.19 4.58 -3.11
CA LEU A 154 -14.65 3.33 -3.73
C LEU A 154 -15.15 2.33 -2.68
N LEU A 155 -14.41 2.12 -1.60
CA LEU A 155 -14.85 1.25 -0.50
C LEU A 155 -16.14 1.77 0.14
N LYS A 156 -16.18 3.07 0.44
CA LYS A 156 -17.34 3.72 1.06
C LYS A 156 -18.58 3.56 0.18
N THR A 157 -18.44 3.83 -1.12
CA THR A 157 -19.52 3.68 -2.11
C THR A 157 -19.96 2.22 -2.20
N TRP A 158 -19.02 1.28 -2.28
CA TRP A 158 -19.33 -0.15 -2.33
C TRP A 158 -20.13 -0.62 -1.10
N GLN A 159 -19.83 -0.09 0.08
CA GLN A 159 -20.54 -0.42 1.32
C GLN A 159 -22.00 0.09 1.36
N THR A 160 -22.39 1.00 0.47
CA THR A 160 -23.79 1.47 0.38
C THR A 160 -24.73 0.46 -0.28
N ILE A 161 -24.20 -0.58 -0.95
CA ILE A 161 -25.01 -1.59 -1.62
C ILE A 161 -25.86 -2.36 -0.59
N PRO A 162 -27.20 -2.41 -0.76
CA PRO A 162 -28.09 -3.09 0.18
C PRO A 162 -27.79 -4.58 0.36
N ALA A 163 -27.98 -5.09 1.58
CA ALA A 163 -27.70 -6.49 1.95
C ALA A 163 -28.40 -7.53 1.05
N LYS A 164 -29.60 -7.22 0.56
CA LYS A 164 -30.35 -8.09 -0.37
C LYS A 164 -29.61 -8.38 -1.69
N TYR A 165 -28.62 -7.56 -2.05
CA TYR A 165 -27.80 -7.75 -3.24
C TYR A 165 -26.43 -8.39 -2.96
N HIS A 166 -26.07 -8.67 -1.70
CA HIS A 166 -24.70 -9.10 -1.35
C HIS A 166 -24.32 -10.48 -1.90
N TYR A 167 -25.30 -11.35 -2.11
CA TYR A 167 -25.14 -12.71 -2.65
C TYR A 167 -25.54 -12.83 -4.11
N VAL A 168 -25.95 -11.73 -4.75
CA VAL A 168 -26.31 -11.76 -6.16
C VAL A 168 -25.03 -11.89 -6.97
N THR A 169 -24.71 -13.12 -7.35
CA THR A 169 -23.77 -13.42 -8.41
C THR A 169 -24.54 -13.35 -9.72
N ALA A 170 -24.02 -12.65 -10.72
CA ALA A 170 -24.65 -12.64 -12.04
C ALA A 170 -24.88 -14.10 -12.46
N ALA A 171 -26.15 -14.47 -12.74
CA ALA A 171 -26.45 -15.76 -13.32
C ALA A 171 -25.59 -15.90 -14.59
N THR A 172 -24.78 -16.96 -14.61
CA THR A 172 -24.03 -17.40 -15.80
C THR A 172 -24.99 -17.71 -16.92
#